data_AF-V5E673-F1
#
_entry.id   AF-V5E673-F1
#
_cell.length_a   1.000
_cell.length_b   1.000
_cell.length_c   1.000
_cell.angle_alpha   90.00
_cell.angle_beta   90.00
_cell.angle_gamma   90.00
#
_symmetry.space_group_name_H-M   'P 1'
#
loop_
_entity.id
_entity.type
_entity.pdbx_description
1 polymer ?
#
loop_
_entity_poly.entity_id
_entity_poly.type
_entity_poly.pdbx_seq_one_letter_code
_entity_poly.pdbx_strand_id
1 'polypeptide(L)'
;MNSLYNQALRQFSSIQSDISRIDSEGDSAPSTSFGPVTVSLSSLERTIDEYENLAKKELIQSKQEKALTRVSKFRTDYAELSSQLARLKTKVRIGA
;
A
#
# COMPACT_ATOMS: atom_id res chain seq x y z
N MET A 1 11.95 -14.30 -1.73
CA MET A 1 10.77 -14.27 -0.83
C MET A 1 10.89 -13.17 0.22
N ASN A 2 11.83 -13.26 1.17
CA ASN A 2 11.90 -12.30 2.28
C ASN A 2 12.25 -10.86 1.86
N SER A 3 13.04 -10.68 0.79
CA SER A 3 13.36 -9.34 0.27
C SER A 3 12.09 -8.59 -0.17
N LEU A 4 11.27 -9.20 -1.03
CA LEU A 4 10.00 -8.63 -1.51
C LEU A 4 9.00 -8.38 -0.37
N TYR A 5 8.92 -9.32 0.59
CA TYR A 5 8.10 -9.10 1.79
C TYR A 5 8.55 -7.86 2.58
N ASN A 6 9.85 -7.73 2.86
CA ASN A 6 10.38 -6.59 3.61
C ASN A 6 10.25 -5.27 2.82
N GLN A 7 10.36 -5.33 1.49
CA GLN A 7 10.13 -4.18 0.61
C GLN A 7 8.68 -3.72 0.66
N ALA A 8 7.72 -4.65 0.48
CA ALA A 8 6.30 -4.37 0.57
C ALA A 8 5.93 -3.80 1.95
N LEU A 9 6.49 -4.35 3.02
CA LEU A 9 6.27 -3.86 4.38
C LEU A 9 6.76 -2.41 4.56
N ARG A 10 7.96 -2.08 4.06
CA ARG A 10 8.48 -0.70 4.14
C ARG A 10 7.65 0.27 3.29
N GLN A 11 7.26 -0.13 2.09
CA GLN A 11 6.38 0.67 1.22
C GLN A 11 5.04 0.92 1.90
N PHE A 12 4.42 -0.12 2.47
CA PHE A 12 3.18 0.00 3.25
C PHE A 12 3.33 1.01 4.40
N SER A 13 4.35 0.86 5.25
CA SER A 13 4.57 1.78 6.39
C SER A 13 4.81 3.22 5.94
N SER A 14 5.56 3.43 4.85
CA SER A 14 5.78 4.77 4.30
C SER A 14 4.47 5.39 3.81
N ILE A 15 3.67 4.64 3.03
CA ILE A 15 2.38 5.12 2.51
C ILE A 15 1.43 5.45 3.66
N GLN A 16 1.36 4.58 4.68
CA GLN A 16 0.52 4.81 5.84
C GLN A 16 0.93 6.10 6.60
N SER A 17 2.23 6.34 6.75
CA SER A 17 2.76 7.57 7.35
C SER A 17 2.38 8.80 6.52
N ASP A 18 2.53 8.74 5.19
CA ASP A 18 2.19 9.85 4.30
C ASP A 18 0.69 10.16 4.32
N ILE A 19 -0.17 9.12 4.29
CA ILE A 19 -1.63 9.27 4.41
C ILE A 19 -2.00 9.90 5.76
N SER A 20 -1.41 9.43 6.86
CA SER A 20 -1.66 9.97 8.20
C SER A 20 -1.27 11.44 8.31
N ARG A 21 -0.17 11.82 7.65
CA ARG A 21 0.27 13.22 7.58
C ARG A 21 -0.73 14.07 6.80
N ILE A 22 -1.17 13.63 5.62
CA ILE A 22 -2.17 14.35 4.82
C ILE A 22 -3.49 14.52 5.60
N ASP A 23 -3.96 13.47 6.29
CA ASP A 23 -5.19 13.56 7.11
C ASP A 23 -5.03 14.54 8.28
N SER A 24 -3.84 14.60 8.89
CA SER A 24 -3.54 15.55 9.97
C SER A 24 -3.46 17.00 9.49
N GLU A 25 -3.05 17.23 8.24
CA GLU A 25 -3.04 18.55 7.60
C GLU A 25 -4.47 19.03 7.23
N GLY A 26 -5.44 18.09 7.11
CA GLY A 26 -6.85 18.41 6.86
C GLY A 26 -7.07 19.23 5.57
N ASP A 27 -7.93 20.25 5.63
CA ASP A 27 -8.21 21.13 4.50
C ASP A 27 -7.01 22.02 4.11
N SER A 28 -5.98 22.09 4.95
CA SER A 28 -4.74 22.81 4.64
C SER A 28 -3.73 21.96 3.84
N ALA A 29 -4.01 20.67 3.65
CA ALA A 29 -3.14 19.79 2.88
C ALA A 29 -3.08 20.23 1.41
N PRO A 30 -1.89 20.50 0.85
CA PRO A 30 -1.80 20.90 -0.55
C PRO A 30 -2.18 19.72 -1.45
N SER A 31 -2.95 20.01 -2.50
CA SER A 31 -3.43 18.99 -3.47
C SER A 31 -2.29 18.23 -4.16
N THR A 32 -1.08 18.79 -4.17
CA THR A 32 0.13 18.16 -4.69
C THR A 32 0.64 17.00 -3.82
N SER A 33 0.31 16.96 -2.52
CA SER A 33 0.73 15.88 -1.60
C SER A 33 0.18 14.51 -1.99
N PHE A 34 -0.96 14.45 -2.69
CA PHE A 34 -1.58 13.20 -3.10
C PHE A 34 -0.86 12.47 -4.25
N GLY A 35 -0.10 13.20 -5.07
CA GLY A 35 0.61 12.66 -6.24
C GLY A 35 1.65 11.61 -5.86
N PRO A 36 2.65 11.96 -5.02
CA PRO A 36 3.66 11.02 -4.54
C PRO A 36 3.06 9.76 -3.90
N VAL A 37 2.02 9.91 -3.07
CA VAL A 37 1.36 8.76 -2.41
C VAL A 37 0.69 7.84 -3.44
N THR A 38 0.10 8.40 -4.50
CA THR A 38 -0.49 7.62 -5.59
C THR A 38 0.58 6.78 -6.32
N VAL A 39 1.77 7.37 -6.57
CA VAL A 39 2.90 6.65 -7.17
C VAL A 39 3.40 5.53 -6.25
N SER A 40 3.53 5.80 -4.95
CA SER A 40 3.94 4.81 -3.95
C SER A 40 2.95 3.65 -3.86
N LEU A 41 1.63 3.90 -3.92
CA LEU A 41 0.60 2.86 -4.01
C LEU A 41 0.81 1.96 -5.24
N SER A 42 1.00 2.53 -6.43
CA SER A 42 1.28 1.72 -7.63
C SER A 42 2.58 0.92 -7.52
N SER A 43 3.58 1.42 -6.80
CA SER A 43 4.82 0.69 -6.52
C SER A 43 4.61 -0.48 -5.56
N LEU A 44 3.80 -0.29 -4.51
CA LEU A 44 3.40 -1.34 -3.58
C LEU A 44 2.62 -2.45 -4.30
N GLU A 45 1.64 -2.09 -5.15
CA GLU A 45 0.85 -3.05 -5.93
C GLU A 45 1.73 -3.97 -6.78
N ARG A 46 2.67 -3.40 -7.55
CA ARG A 46 3.64 -4.20 -8.33
C ARG A 46 4.49 -5.12 -7.46
N THR A 47 4.92 -4.62 -6.30
CA THR A 47 5.71 -5.42 -5.35
C THR A 47 4.91 -6.60 -4.79
N ILE A 48 3.61 -6.40 -4.53
CA ILE A 48 2.68 -7.47 -4.13
C ILE A 48 2.52 -8.49 -5.26
N ASP A 49 2.33 -8.04 -6.50
CA ASP A 49 2.21 -8.91 -7.68
C ASP A 49 3.47 -9.78 -7.87
N GLU A 50 4.66 -9.18 -7.76
CA GLU A 50 5.94 -9.88 -7.84
C GLU A 50 6.08 -10.91 -6.70
N TYR A 51 5.69 -10.53 -5.49
CA TYR A 51 5.76 -11.43 -4.34
C TYR A 51 4.78 -12.60 -4.47
N GLU A 52 3.58 -12.36 -4.99
CA GLU A 52 2.57 -13.39 -5.28
C GLU A 52 3.05 -14.35 -6.36
N ASN A 53 3.61 -13.83 -7.45
CA ASN A 53 4.18 -14.65 -8.52
C ASN A 53 5.32 -15.54 -8.01
N LEU A 54 6.13 -15.03 -7.08
CA LEU A 54 7.16 -15.82 -6.43
C LEU A 54 6.54 -16.88 -5.50
N ALA A 55 5.52 -16.52 -4.69
CA ALA A 55 4.76 -17.42 -3.81
C ALA A 55 4.17 -18.61 -4.57
N LYS A 56 3.57 -18.38 -5.73
CA LYS A 56 2.96 -19.43 -6.57
C LYS A 56 3.99 -20.44 -7.11
N LYS A 57 5.26 -20.04 -7.25
CA LYS A 57 6.36 -20.90 -7.74
C LYS A 57 7.11 -21.63 -6.63
N GLU A 58 6.79 -21.36 -5.36
CA GLU A 58 7.41 -22.04 -4.23
C GLU A 58 6.98 -23.51 -4.16
N LEU A 59 7.95 -24.41 -4.05
CA LEU A 59 7.72 -25.85 -4.05
C LEU A 59 7.45 -26.40 -2.65
N ILE A 60 7.94 -25.71 -1.61
CA ILE A 60 7.70 -26.11 -0.23
C ILE A 60 6.32 -25.60 0.18
N GLN A 61 5.33 -26.49 0.23
CA GLN A 61 3.93 -26.17 0.50
C GLN A 61 3.73 -25.23 1.71
N SER A 62 4.34 -25.53 2.85
CA SER A 62 4.21 -24.70 4.06
C SER A 62 4.78 -23.28 3.89
N LYS A 63 5.83 -23.11 3.07
CA LYS A 63 6.38 -21.79 2.73
C LYS A 63 5.48 -21.06 1.74
N GLN A 64 4.92 -21.79 0.77
CA GLN A 64 3.95 -21.25 -0.18
C GLN A 64 2.71 -20.72 0.55
N GLU A 65 2.07 -21.53 1.40
CA GLU A 65 0.89 -21.15 2.18
C GLU A 65 1.15 -19.90 3.05
N LYS A 66 2.31 -19.87 3.72
CA LYS A 66 2.74 -18.72 4.51
C LYS A 66 2.91 -17.46 3.63
N ALA A 67 3.51 -17.60 2.45
CA ALA A 67 3.70 -16.49 1.52
C ALA A 67 2.37 -15.98 0.96
N LEU A 68 1.46 -16.87 0.56
CA LEU A 68 0.13 -16.52 0.05
C LEU A 68 -0.75 -15.86 1.13
N THR A 69 -0.66 -16.30 2.38
CA THR A 69 -1.30 -15.61 3.52
C THR A 69 -0.80 -14.16 3.65
N ARG A 70 0.50 -13.94 3.49
CA ARG A 70 1.09 -12.59 3.53
C ARG A 70 0.64 -11.74 2.34
N VAL A 71 0.56 -12.32 1.14
CA VAL A 71 0.02 -11.64 -0.06
C VAL A 71 -1.42 -11.21 0.19
N SER A 72 -2.27 -12.10 0.69
CA SER A 72 -3.66 -11.79 1.02
C SER A 72 -3.76 -10.61 1.99
N LYS A 73 -2.94 -10.64 3.06
CA LYS A 73 -2.83 -9.50 3.99
C LYS A 73 -2.44 -8.20 3.27
N PHE A 74 -1.39 -8.20 2.45
CA PHE A 74 -0.98 -6.99 1.74
C PHE A 74 -2.04 -6.47 0.75
N ARG A 75 -2.84 -7.34 0.13
CA ARG A 75 -3.96 -6.92 -0.74
C ARG A 75 -5.05 -6.20 0.06
N THR A 76 -5.40 -6.73 1.23
CA THR A 76 -6.34 -6.07 2.15
C THR A 76 -5.79 -4.72 2.60
N ASP A 77 -4.53 -4.69 3.05
CA ASP A 77 -3.86 -3.48 3.53
C ASP A 77 -3.76 -2.43 2.39
N TYR A 78 -3.47 -2.83 1.15
CA TYR A 78 -3.46 -1.95 -0.03
C TYR A 78 -4.83 -1.35 -0.34
N ALA A 79 -5.88 -2.16 -0.29
CA ALA A 79 -7.25 -1.71 -0.53
C ALA A 79 -7.68 -0.68 0.52
N GLU A 80 -7.29 -0.89 1.78
CA GLU A 80 -7.53 0.05 2.86
C GLU A 80 -6.82 1.39 2.63
N LEU A 81 -5.51 1.38 2.34
CA LEU A 81 -4.75 2.60 2.04
C LEU A 81 -5.34 3.35 0.83
N SER A 82 -5.73 2.63 -0.21
CA SER A 82 -6.34 3.22 -1.42
C SER A 82 -7.67 3.89 -1.09
N SER A 83 -8.51 3.24 -0.26
CA SER A 83 -9.78 3.79 0.22
C SER A 83 -9.58 5.03 1.10
N GLN A 84 -8.61 4.99 2.03
CA GLN A 84 -8.25 6.14 2.86
C GLN A 84 -7.83 7.34 1.99
N LEU A 85 -6.91 7.13 1.05
CA LEU A 85 -6.45 8.18 0.14
C LEU A 85 -7.60 8.79 -0.69
N ALA A 86 -8.51 7.97 -1.20
CA ALA A 86 -9.68 8.43 -1.96
C ALA A 86 -10.62 9.29 -1.11
N ARG A 87 -10.86 8.90 0.15
CA ARG A 87 -11.66 9.71 1.10
C ARG A 87 -11.01 11.05 1.36
N LEU A 88 -9.69 11.10 1.59
CA LEU A 88 -8.96 12.35 1.82
C LEU A 88 -9.01 13.28 0.60
N LYS A 89 -8.80 12.76 -0.61
CA LYS A 89 -8.96 13.52 -1.86
C LYS A 89 -10.36 14.14 -1.97
N THR A 90 -11.39 13.39 -1.57
CA THR A 90 -12.78 13.86 -1.60
C THR A 90 -13.02 14.96 -0.56
N LYS A 91 -12.53 14.80 0.68
CA LYS A 91 -12.63 15.83 1.73
C LYS A 91 -12.01 17.16 1.26
N VAL A 92 -10.76 17.13 0.81
CA VAL A 92 -10.04 18.34 0.35
C VAL A 92 -10.75 19.02 -0.82
N ARG A 93 -11.37 18.26 -1.73
CA ARG A 93 -12.10 18.83 -2.87
C ARG A 93 -13.45 19.46 -2.49
N ILE A 94 -14.06 19.04 -1.38
CA ILE A 94 -15.33 19.62 -0.89
C ILE A 94 -15.07 20.83 0.00
N GLY A 95 -13.94 20.88 0.72
CA GLY A 95 -13.56 21.98 1.61
C GLY A 95 -12.90 23.19 0.92
N ALA A 96 -12.44 23.04 -0.33
CA ALA A 96 -11.87 24.11 -1.15
C ALA A 96 -12.91 24.83 -2.01
#